data_AF-A0A0C9R7S2-F1
#
_entry.id   AF-A0A0C9R7S2-F1
#
_cell.length_a   1.000
_cell.length_b   1.000
_cell.length_c   1.000
_cell.angle_alpha   90.00
_cell.angle_beta   90.00
_cell.angle_gamma   90.00
#
_symmetry.space_group_name_H-M   'P 1'
#
loop_
_entity.id
_entity.type
_entity.pdbx_description
1 polymer ?
#
loop_
_entity_poly.entity_id
_entity_poly.type
_entity_poly.pdbx_seq_one_letter_code
_entity_poly.pdbx_strand_id
1 'polypeptide(L)'
;MDPCVVCGGFEFYTESGFYFCQQCETQQEGRREEVVEYAADASTHVTKKRIDRRTKVNKTETSLGWTSWESFNFILNGWTNELLILGASPEFKITVLQLWATYLGKLQVAFRSFKERCLPRLPLSYRQKDSEIVFGVVPSKVKKRKRTPSNATSDAESTQASEMSFGRLLSQRRKKLVDLEYQKYLDTSESETGGASSVNQSLHSIKSDVLKAKRKKVPLYFNSFARAHKKKVTKDSRKIPRKRHAILRQARLDRHRKTAEHLTMQHVMAVINLALRVNDEKIFLSDILRFQTEGHISTKKLDHFFPEDEPIPKDLSNCGNSPSKYESLWVATSELAHLLEVSEIPEPNIVELIRRYCTDLQLPTGIALYAERMIALSPPKLTFESWNRYMPRYEAKAMAAIIMVMKILFGLDGVTECEISHVIDIINQ
;
A
#
# COMPACT_ATOMS: atom_id res chain seq x y z
N MET A 1 -8.90 -43.05 27.33
CA MET A 1 -10.10 -43.25 26.52
C MET A 1 -11.19 -42.45 27.20
N ASP A 2 -11.80 -41.51 26.49
CA ASP A 2 -12.84 -40.68 27.07
C ASP A 2 -14.13 -41.51 27.16
N PRO A 3 -14.90 -41.41 28.27
CA PRO A 3 -16.15 -42.15 28.42
C PRO A 3 -17.18 -41.68 27.39
N CYS A 4 -18.11 -42.58 27.03
CA CYS A 4 -19.21 -42.24 26.14
C CYS A 4 -20.04 -41.08 26.73
N VAL A 5 -20.32 -40.06 25.91
CA VAL A 5 -21.05 -38.85 26.32
C VAL A 5 -22.50 -39.13 26.74
N VAL A 6 -23.06 -40.27 26.32
CA VAL A 6 -24.46 -40.66 26.56
C VAL A 6 -24.59 -41.65 27.71
N CYS A 7 -23.79 -42.72 27.76
CA CYS A 7 -23.92 -43.77 28.77
C CYS A 7 -22.75 -43.88 29.75
N GLY A 8 -21.67 -43.13 29.54
CA GLY A 8 -20.46 -43.20 30.37
C GLY A 8 -19.60 -44.47 30.19
N GLY A 9 -19.98 -45.37 29.28
CA GLY A 9 -19.24 -46.61 28.99
C GLY A 9 -17.89 -46.36 28.34
N PHE A 10 -16.95 -47.29 28.57
CA PHE A 10 -15.57 -47.20 28.05
C PHE A 10 -15.28 -48.18 26.91
N GLU A 11 -16.24 -49.04 26.56
CA GLU A 11 -16.10 -50.05 25.51
C GLU A 11 -16.67 -49.54 24.18
N PHE A 12 -15.82 -49.52 23.15
CA PHE A 12 -16.13 -49.03 21.81
C PHE A 12 -15.63 -50.02 20.75
N TYR A 13 -16.36 -50.13 19.65
CA TYR A 13 -15.96 -50.88 18.45
C TYR A 13 -15.85 -49.96 17.23
N THR A 14 -15.05 -50.36 16.25
CA THR A 14 -14.85 -49.58 15.03
C THR A 14 -15.64 -50.18 13.88
N GLU A 15 -16.43 -49.37 13.20
CA GLU A 15 -17.12 -49.77 11.97
C GLU A 15 -17.01 -48.64 10.93
N SER A 16 -16.60 -48.97 9.71
CA SER A 16 -16.42 -48.01 8.60
C SER A 16 -15.53 -46.79 8.93
N GLY A 17 -14.52 -46.98 9.80
CA GLY A 17 -13.57 -45.94 10.22
C GLY A 17 -14.10 -44.96 11.28
N PHE A 18 -15.26 -45.25 11.89
CA PHE A 18 -15.84 -44.51 13.00
C PHE A 18 -15.94 -45.38 14.26
N TYR A 19 -15.81 -44.76 15.43
CA TYR A 19 -15.91 -45.43 16.74
C TYR A 19 -17.33 -45.32 17.30
N PHE A 20 -17.91 -46.46 17.66
CA PHE A 20 -19.26 -46.58 18.24
C PHE A 20 -19.19 -47.23 19.62
N CYS A 21 -19.97 -46.73 20.57
CA CYS A 21 -20.05 -47.34 21.91
C CYS A 21 -20.80 -48.68 21.84
N GLN A 22 -20.28 -49.74 22.48
CA GLN A 22 -20.95 -51.05 22.49
C GLN A 22 -22.28 -51.07 23.24
N GLN A 23 -22.48 -50.16 24.21
CA GLN A 23 -23.67 -50.18 25.05
C GLN A 23 -24.83 -49.35 24.51
N CYS A 24 -24.55 -48.23 23.83
CA CYS A 24 -25.58 -47.30 23.37
C CYS A 24 -25.47 -46.92 21.89
N GLU A 25 -24.55 -47.57 21.16
CA GLU A 25 -24.32 -47.41 19.71
C GLU A 25 -24.07 -45.97 19.26
N THR A 26 -23.79 -45.07 20.20
CA THR A 26 -23.60 -43.66 19.91
C THR A 26 -22.22 -43.45 19.30
N GLN A 27 -22.19 -42.77 18.16
CA GLN A 27 -20.96 -42.43 17.45
C GLN A 27 -20.19 -41.36 18.22
N GLN A 28 -18.88 -41.57 18.42
CA GLN A 28 -18.03 -40.57 19.06
C GLN A 28 -17.55 -39.53 18.03
N GLU A 29 -18.08 -38.30 18.11
CA GLU A 29 -17.69 -37.21 17.20
C GLU A 29 -16.24 -36.78 17.43
N GLY A 30 -15.47 -36.66 16.35
CA GLY A 30 -14.11 -36.11 16.37
C GLY A 30 -12.97 -37.13 16.26
N ARG A 31 -13.25 -38.43 16.23
CA ARG A 31 -12.24 -39.48 16.03
C ARG A 31 -12.58 -40.36 14.83
N ARG A 32 -11.73 -40.33 13.80
CA ARG A 32 -11.80 -41.18 12.62
C ARG A 32 -10.48 -41.93 12.51
N GLU A 33 -10.51 -43.21 12.16
CA GLU A 33 -9.26 -43.92 11.83
C GLU A 33 -8.66 -43.29 10.56
N GLU A 34 -7.46 -42.75 10.71
CA GLU A 34 -6.69 -42.19 9.61
C GLU A 34 -5.96 -43.36 8.93
N VAL A 35 -6.55 -43.93 7.87
CA VAL A 35 -5.87 -44.91 7.03
C VAL A 35 -4.74 -44.18 6.30
N VAL A 36 -3.52 -44.32 6.81
CA VAL A 36 -2.31 -43.85 6.14
C VAL A 36 -1.91 -44.92 5.13
N GLU A 37 -2.25 -44.73 3.86
CA GLU A 37 -1.65 -45.50 2.77
C GLU A 37 -0.17 -45.13 2.66
N TYR A 38 0.70 -46.02 3.09
CA TYR A 38 2.13 -45.93 2.82
C TYR A 38 2.39 -46.45 1.41
N ALA A 39 2.51 -45.55 0.43
CA ALA A 39 3.19 -45.85 -0.81
C ALA A 39 4.70 -45.86 -0.53
N ALA A 40 5.27 -47.05 -0.39
CA ALA A 40 6.71 -47.22 -0.22
C ALA A 40 7.39 -47.23 -1.60
N ASP A 41 7.80 -46.05 -2.08
CA ASP A 41 8.77 -45.95 -3.16
C ASP A 41 10.18 -45.87 -2.55
N ALA A 42 11.02 -46.83 -2.93
CA ALA A 42 12.40 -46.95 -2.49
C ALA A 42 13.28 -45.83 -3.10
N SER A 43 13.25 -44.64 -2.52
CA SER A 43 14.40 -43.74 -2.38
C SER A 43 14.00 -42.37 -1.82
N THR A 44 14.82 -41.88 -0.89
CA THR A 44 14.97 -40.48 -0.42
C THR A 44 14.07 -39.95 0.72
N HIS A 45 14.76 -39.69 1.85
CA HIS A 45 14.54 -38.68 2.90
C HIS A 45 13.11 -38.23 3.26
N VAL A 46 12.68 -38.68 4.44
CA VAL A 46 11.51 -38.15 5.17
C VAL A 46 11.78 -36.69 5.58
N THR A 47 11.05 -35.74 4.99
CA THR A 47 10.93 -34.38 5.53
C THR A 47 9.55 -34.19 6.12
N LYS A 48 9.48 -34.02 7.45
CA LYS A 48 8.25 -33.67 8.18
C LYS A 48 7.77 -32.29 7.74
N LYS A 49 6.89 -32.23 6.74
CA LYS A 49 6.07 -31.03 6.53
C LYS A 49 4.98 -31.02 7.59
N ARG A 50 5.13 -30.15 8.60
CA ARG A 50 4.01 -29.73 9.45
C ARG A 50 2.93 -29.17 8.52
N ILE A 51 1.83 -29.91 8.38
CA ILE A 51 0.60 -29.39 7.82
C ILE A 51 -0.01 -28.54 8.95
N ASP A 52 0.16 -27.23 8.88
CA ASP A 52 -0.62 -26.32 9.71
C ASP A 52 -2.09 -26.55 9.37
N ARG A 53 -2.82 -27.24 10.26
CA ARG A 53 -4.27 -27.31 10.26
C ARG A 53 -4.81 -25.90 10.53
N ARG A 54 -4.90 -25.07 9.49
CA ARG A 54 -5.88 -23.98 9.48
C ARG A 54 -7.24 -24.65 9.42
N THR A 55 -7.90 -24.70 10.57
CA THR A 55 -9.32 -25.02 10.69
C THR A 55 -10.06 -24.19 9.64
N LYS A 56 -10.62 -24.86 8.64
CA LYS A 56 -11.55 -24.26 7.67
C LYS A 56 -12.80 -23.92 8.46
N VAL A 57 -12.80 -22.76 9.10
CA VAL A 57 -14.04 -22.10 9.49
C VAL A 57 -14.75 -21.80 8.18
N ASN A 58 -16.00 -22.28 8.07
CA ASN A 58 -16.88 -21.99 6.97
C ASN A 58 -16.94 -20.47 6.79
N LYS A 59 -16.33 -19.97 5.71
CA LYS A 59 -16.43 -18.58 5.28
C LYS A 59 -17.86 -18.34 4.79
N THR A 60 -18.79 -18.15 5.72
CA THR A 60 -19.87 -17.20 5.51
C THR A 60 -19.22 -15.86 5.21
N GLU A 61 -19.62 -15.24 4.09
CA GLU A 61 -19.25 -13.91 3.60
C GLU A 61 -18.09 -13.24 4.37
N THR A 62 -16.85 -13.59 4.03
CA THR A 62 -15.71 -12.80 4.52
C THR A 62 -15.89 -11.42 3.92
N SER A 63 -16.28 -10.42 4.72
CA SER A 63 -16.26 -9.04 4.29
C SER A 63 -14.89 -8.80 3.64
N LEU A 64 -14.86 -8.31 2.40
CA LEU A 64 -13.58 -8.05 1.73
C LEU A 64 -12.78 -6.95 2.47
N GLY A 65 -13.33 -6.42 3.57
CA GLY A 65 -12.86 -5.32 4.39
C GLY A 65 -12.85 -4.01 3.62
N TRP A 66 -12.44 -2.95 4.31
CA TRP A 66 -12.36 -1.63 3.71
C TRP A 66 -11.28 -1.49 2.62
N THR A 67 -11.59 -0.69 1.60
CA THR A 67 -10.60 -0.16 0.66
C THR A 67 -9.63 0.78 1.38
N SER A 68 -8.50 1.07 0.75
CA SER A 68 -7.54 2.03 1.29
C SER A 68 -8.17 3.43 1.43
N TRP A 69 -9.03 3.84 0.50
CA TRP A 69 -9.70 5.15 0.56
C TRP A 69 -10.67 5.24 1.74
N GLU A 70 -11.49 4.21 1.96
CA GLU A 70 -12.39 4.15 3.12
C GLU A 70 -11.61 4.11 4.43
N SER A 71 -10.50 3.36 4.48
CA SER A 71 -9.62 3.35 5.64
C SER A 71 -9.07 4.74 5.95
N PHE A 72 -8.69 5.50 4.92
CA PHE A 72 -8.25 6.88 5.09
C PHE A 72 -9.40 7.85 5.45
N ASN A 73 -10.65 7.58 5.06
CA ASN A 73 -11.80 8.38 5.49
C ASN A 73 -11.99 8.31 7.02
N PHE A 74 -11.89 7.11 7.60
CA PHE A 74 -11.97 6.93 9.05
C PHE A 74 -10.89 7.72 9.78
N ILE A 75 -9.64 7.61 9.30
CA ILE A 75 -8.50 8.31 9.88
C ILE A 75 -8.63 9.83 9.72
N LEU A 76 -9.02 10.31 8.54
CA LEU A 76 -9.24 11.74 8.28
C LEU A 76 -10.27 12.29 9.26
N ASN A 77 -11.44 11.64 9.38
CA ASN A 77 -12.48 12.06 10.30
C ASN A 77 -12.01 12.01 11.76
N GLY A 78 -11.28 10.97 12.14
CA GLY A 78 -10.68 10.82 13.46
C GLY A 78 -9.77 12.00 13.82
N TRP A 79 -8.77 12.28 12.99
CA TRP A 79 -7.85 13.41 13.20
C TRP A 79 -8.53 14.77 13.15
N THR A 80 -9.53 14.95 12.28
CA THR A 80 -10.31 16.19 12.27
C THR A 80 -11.03 16.40 13.59
N ASN A 81 -11.65 15.35 14.17
CA ASN A 81 -12.32 15.46 15.46
C ASN A 81 -11.32 15.69 16.61
N GLU A 82 -10.15 15.03 16.59
CA GLU A 82 -9.08 15.29 17.56
C GLU A 82 -8.60 16.75 17.51
N LEU A 83 -8.43 17.31 16.30
CA LEU A 83 -8.04 18.72 16.14
C LEU A 83 -9.14 19.71 16.58
N LEU A 84 -10.41 19.36 16.44
CA LEU A 84 -11.51 20.16 17.00
C LEU A 84 -11.43 20.22 18.53
N ILE A 85 -11.08 19.11 19.18
CA ILE A 85 -10.87 19.06 20.64
C ILE A 85 -9.66 19.92 21.03
N LEU A 86 -8.63 19.99 20.19
CA LEU A 86 -7.43 20.81 20.39
C LEU A 86 -7.63 22.30 20.07
N GLY A 87 -8.85 22.73 19.73
CA GLY A 87 -9.21 24.14 19.57
C GLY A 87 -9.29 24.66 18.15
N ALA A 88 -9.30 23.79 17.13
CA ALA A 88 -9.63 24.20 15.77
C ALA A 88 -11.11 24.62 15.65
N SER A 89 -11.42 25.58 14.78
CA SER A 89 -12.82 26.00 14.57
C SER A 89 -13.68 24.88 13.97
N PRO A 90 -15.00 24.86 14.22
CA PRO A 90 -15.89 23.89 13.59
C PRO A 90 -15.98 24.06 12.06
N GLU A 91 -15.71 25.26 11.54
CA GLU A 91 -15.74 25.56 10.10
C GLU A 91 -14.66 24.81 9.33
N PHE A 92 -13.49 24.61 9.96
CA PHE A 92 -12.39 23.83 9.40
C PHE A 92 -12.81 22.41 8.99
N LYS A 93 -13.74 21.78 9.72
CA LYS A 93 -14.26 20.43 9.37
C LYS A 93 -14.95 20.40 8.01
N ILE A 94 -15.67 21.47 7.65
CA ILE A 94 -16.34 21.58 6.35
C ILE A 94 -15.28 21.72 5.24
N THR A 95 -14.26 22.55 5.47
CA THR A 95 -13.14 22.70 4.53
C THR A 95 -12.38 21.39 4.32
N VAL A 96 -12.11 20.62 5.38
CA VAL A 96 -11.51 19.28 5.27
C VAL A 96 -12.34 18.39 4.34
N LEU A 97 -13.66 18.36 4.53
CA LEU A 97 -14.55 17.56 3.69
C LEU A 97 -14.52 18.01 2.22
N GLN A 98 -14.55 19.32 1.97
CA GLN A 98 -14.50 19.90 0.62
C GLN A 98 -13.16 19.58 -0.07
N LEU A 99 -12.03 19.81 0.61
CA LEU A 99 -10.70 19.49 0.08
C LEU A 99 -10.53 17.99 -0.17
N TRP A 100 -11.06 17.14 0.73
CA TRP A 100 -11.00 15.71 0.56
C TRP A 100 -11.88 15.20 -0.60
N ALA A 101 -13.10 15.70 -0.73
CA ALA A 101 -13.99 15.34 -1.83
C ALA A 101 -13.43 15.78 -3.19
N THR A 102 -12.89 16.99 -3.27
CA THR A 102 -12.21 17.49 -4.49
C THR A 102 -10.96 16.66 -4.80
N TYR A 103 -10.18 16.27 -3.79
CA TYR A 103 -9.02 15.39 -3.96
C TYR A 103 -9.40 14.03 -4.55
N LEU A 104 -10.40 13.35 -3.97
CA LEU A 104 -10.89 12.08 -4.50
C LEU A 104 -11.47 12.22 -5.92
N GLY A 105 -12.06 13.37 -6.23
CA GLY A 105 -12.51 13.75 -7.57
C GLY A 105 -11.36 13.86 -8.57
N LYS A 106 -10.30 14.62 -8.25
CA LYS A 106 -9.10 14.76 -9.08
C LYS A 106 -8.41 13.40 -9.29
N LEU A 107 -8.34 12.55 -8.26
CA LEU A 107 -7.82 11.18 -8.38
C LEU A 107 -8.71 10.23 -9.19
N GLN A 108 -9.94 10.64 -9.52
CA GLN A 108 -10.96 9.84 -10.22
C GLN A 108 -11.40 8.60 -9.42
N VAL A 109 -11.39 8.71 -8.10
CA VAL A 109 -11.85 7.68 -7.16
C VAL A 109 -13.34 7.83 -6.89
N ALA A 110 -13.79 9.05 -6.62
CA ALA A 110 -15.18 9.39 -6.30
C ALA A 110 -15.60 10.70 -7.00
N PHE A 111 -16.87 11.10 -6.88
CA PHE A 111 -17.41 12.40 -7.31
C PHE A 111 -17.12 12.80 -8.77
N ARG A 112 -17.14 11.83 -9.69
CA ARG A 112 -16.80 12.05 -11.11
C ARG A 112 -17.98 12.49 -11.98
N SER A 113 -19.18 12.02 -11.64
CA SER A 113 -20.41 12.29 -12.36
C SER A 113 -21.56 12.15 -11.37
N PHE A 114 -22.51 13.07 -11.45
CA PHE A 114 -23.76 13.00 -10.68
C PHE A 114 -24.78 12.05 -11.34
N LYS A 115 -24.58 11.71 -12.62
CA LYS A 115 -25.54 10.95 -13.44
C LYS A 115 -25.20 9.46 -13.55
N GLU A 116 -23.91 9.13 -13.55
CA GLU A 116 -23.43 7.77 -13.81
C GLU A 116 -22.67 7.20 -12.62
N ARG A 117 -23.02 5.97 -12.22
CA ARG A 117 -22.24 5.19 -11.27
C ARG A 117 -20.91 4.78 -11.92
N CYS A 118 -19.86 5.53 -11.61
CA CYS A 118 -18.52 5.25 -12.08
C CYS A 118 -17.74 4.42 -11.06
N LEU A 119 -17.08 3.35 -11.51
CA LEU A 119 -16.13 2.62 -10.66
C LEU A 119 -14.89 3.49 -10.36
N PRO A 120 -14.33 3.38 -9.13
CA PRO A 120 -13.08 4.03 -8.75
C PRO A 120 -11.94 3.68 -9.71
N ARG A 121 -11.13 4.68 -10.07
CA ARG A 121 -9.93 4.46 -10.88
C ARG A 121 -8.70 4.27 -9.99
N LEU A 122 -7.86 3.32 -10.35
CA LEU A 122 -6.67 2.97 -9.59
C LEU A 122 -5.47 3.86 -9.98
N PRO A 123 -4.60 4.22 -9.02
CA PRO A 123 -3.31 4.82 -9.30
C PRO A 123 -2.34 3.81 -9.94
N LEU A 124 -1.17 4.27 -10.37
CA LEU A 124 -0.15 3.41 -10.96
C LEU A 124 0.37 2.34 -9.98
N SER A 125 0.54 2.74 -8.72
CA SER A 125 0.85 1.87 -7.59
C SER A 125 -0.41 1.71 -6.76
N TYR A 126 -1.18 0.64 -6.97
CA TYR A 126 -2.39 0.34 -6.21
C TYR A 126 -2.20 -0.89 -5.31
N ARG A 127 -2.96 -0.99 -4.21
CA ARG A 127 -2.97 -2.20 -3.38
C ARG A 127 -3.85 -3.25 -4.03
N GLN A 128 -3.43 -4.52 -3.95
CA GLN A 128 -4.18 -5.62 -4.57
C GLN A 128 -5.59 -5.75 -3.96
N LYS A 129 -5.70 -5.53 -2.65
CA LYS A 129 -6.97 -5.49 -1.92
C LYS A 129 -7.96 -4.48 -2.53
N ASP A 130 -7.51 -3.27 -2.86
CA ASP A 130 -8.37 -2.24 -3.47
C ASP A 130 -8.92 -2.71 -4.83
N SER A 131 -8.09 -3.36 -5.65
CA SER A 131 -8.55 -3.89 -6.95
C SER A 131 -9.48 -5.10 -6.80
N GLU A 132 -9.29 -5.90 -5.75
CA GLU A 132 -10.15 -7.05 -5.44
C GLU A 132 -11.53 -6.59 -4.96
N ILE A 133 -11.59 -5.58 -4.09
CA ILE A 133 -12.84 -4.99 -3.61
C ILE A 133 -13.59 -4.30 -4.75
N VAL A 134 -12.90 -3.46 -5.53
CA VAL A 134 -13.58 -2.64 -6.56
C VAL A 134 -13.97 -3.45 -7.80
N PHE A 135 -13.13 -4.38 -8.26
CA PHE A 135 -13.33 -5.07 -9.53
C PHE A 135 -13.65 -6.57 -9.38
N GLY A 136 -13.59 -7.12 -8.16
CA GLY A 136 -13.75 -8.56 -7.93
C GLY A 136 -12.61 -9.42 -8.49
N VAL A 137 -11.49 -8.81 -8.88
CA VAL A 137 -10.38 -9.48 -9.57
C VAL A 137 -9.20 -9.71 -8.63
N VAL A 138 -8.94 -10.98 -8.30
CA VAL A 138 -7.64 -11.39 -7.74
C VAL A 138 -6.64 -11.45 -8.90
N PRO A 139 -5.55 -10.65 -8.92
CA PRO A 139 -4.58 -10.71 -9.99
C PRO A 139 -3.97 -12.11 -10.04
N SER A 140 -4.21 -12.81 -11.15
CA SER A 140 -3.48 -14.03 -11.48
C SER A 140 -2.01 -13.65 -11.59
N LYS A 141 -1.21 -13.93 -10.55
CA LYS A 141 0.23 -13.99 -10.68
C LYS A 141 0.50 -14.92 -11.86
N VAL A 142 0.84 -14.36 -13.02
CA VAL A 142 1.43 -15.14 -14.11
C VAL A 142 2.67 -15.74 -13.46
N LYS A 143 2.60 -17.02 -13.06
CA LYS A 143 3.77 -17.76 -12.60
C LYS A 143 4.74 -17.67 -13.78
N LYS A 144 5.72 -16.77 -13.69
CA LYS A 144 6.95 -16.94 -14.46
C LYS A 144 7.41 -18.34 -14.07
N ARG A 145 7.36 -19.27 -15.03
CA ARG A 145 7.87 -20.62 -14.87
C ARG A 145 9.27 -20.46 -14.27
N LYS A 146 9.41 -20.81 -12.99
CA LYS A 146 10.69 -20.84 -12.31
C LYS A 146 11.46 -21.90 -13.09
N ARG A 147 12.42 -21.50 -13.93
CA ARG A 147 13.40 -22.43 -14.46
C ARG A 147 14.11 -22.97 -13.22
N THR A 148 13.92 -24.25 -12.95
CA THR A 148 14.71 -24.99 -11.99
C THR A 148 16.18 -24.80 -12.35
N PRO A 149 17.07 -24.48 -11.40
CA PRO A 149 18.49 -24.53 -11.67
C PRO A 149 18.86 -26.01 -11.79
N SER A 150 19.31 -26.42 -12.97
CA SER A 150 19.98 -27.71 -13.11
C SER A 150 21.37 -27.57 -12.49
N ASN A 151 21.57 -28.21 -11.34
CA ASN A 151 22.92 -28.55 -10.90
C ASN A 151 23.51 -29.46 -11.98
N ALA A 152 24.55 -28.99 -12.66
CA ALA A 152 25.46 -29.83 -13.42
C ALA A 152 26.77 -29.85 -12.63
N THR A 153 26.99 -30.96 -11.92
CA THR A 153 28.34 -31.42 -11.58
C THR A 153 28.97 -31.98 -12.85
N SER A 154 30.27 -31.74 -12.97
CA SER A 154 31.18 -32.19 -14.01
C SER A 154 31.02 -33.66 -14.36
N ASP A 155 31.11 -33.99 -15.65
CA ASP A 155 32.27 -34.71 -16.17
C ASP A 155 32.34 -34.62 -17.70
N ALA A 156 33.58 -34.65 -18.18
CA ALA A 156 33.98 -34.46 -19.56
C ALA A 156 33.64 -35.67 -20.43
N GLU A 157 33.14 -35.43 -21.64
CA GLU A 157 33.75 -35.90 -22.89
C GLU A 157 32.98 -35.38 -24.11
N SER A 158 33.73 -35.13 -25.17
CA SER A 158 33.35 -34.36 -26.36
C SER A 158 32.55 -35.17 -27.39
N THR A 159 31.42 -34.63 -27.86
CA THR A 159 31.04 -34.74 -29.28
C THR A 159 30.05 -33.64 -29.66
N GLN A 160 30.35 -32.92 -30.73
CA GLN A 160 29.53 -31.82 -31.23
C GLN A 160 28.19 -32.35 -31.79
N ALA A 161 27.10 -32.09 -31.08
CA ALA A 161 25.75 -32.16 -31.63
C ALA A 161 25.01 -30.88 -31.22
N SER A 162 24.46 -30.17 -32.21
CA SER A 162 23.74 -28.92 -32.01
C SER A 162 22.55 -29.13 -31.07
N GLU A 163 22.63 -28.63 -29.83
CA GLU A 163 21.55 -28.66 -28.86
C GLU A 163 20.38 -27.77 -29.31
N MET A 164 19.51 -28.34 -30.12
CA MET A 164 18.17 -27.83 -30.34
C MET A 164 17.38 -27.93 -29.03
N SER A 165 16.81 -26.82 -28.56
CA SER A 165 16.10 -26.80 -27.27
C SER A 165 15.04 -27.91 -27.19
N PHE A 166 14.90 -28.54 -26.02
CA PHE A 166 13.91 -29.59 -25.74
C PHE A 166 12.49 -29.25 -26.21
N GLY A 167 12.12 -27.97 -26.20
CA GLY A 167 10.85 -27.49 -26.75
C GLY A 167 10.72 -27.62 -28.28
N ARG A 168 11.81 -27.40 -29.03
CA ARG A 168 11.84 -27.64 -30.48
C ARG A 168 11.83 -29.13 -30.81
N LEU A 169 12.51 -29.96 -30.01
CA LEU A 169 12.48 -31.42 -30.17
C LEU A 169 11.09 -32.00 -29.94
N LEU A 170 10.38 -31.55 -28.90
CA LEU A 170 8.99 -31.93 -28.65
C LEU A 170 8.04 -31.44 -29.76
N SER A 171 8.26 -30.25 -30.30
CA SER A 171 7.47 -29.72 -31.41
C SER A 171 7.72 -30.49 -32.71
N GLN A 172 8.96 -30.92 -32.97
CA GLN A 172 9.28 -31.81 -34.09
C GLN A 172 8.70 -33.21 -33.92
N ARG A 173 8.76 -33.80 -32.72
CA ARG A 173 8.13 -35.10 -32.42
C ARG A 173 6.61 -35.04 -32.59
N ARG A 174 5.97 -33.96 -32.13
CA ARG A 174 4.53 -33.74 -32.36
C ARG A 174 4.21 -33.62 -33.85
N LYS A 175 5.00 -32.88 -34.61
CA LYS A 175 4.79 -32.75 -36.06
C LYS A 175 4.94 -34.10 -36.77
N LYS A 176 5.98 -34.88 -36.42
CA LYS A 176 6.18 -36.23 -36.97
C LYS A 176 5.06 -37.21 -36.63
N LEU A 177 4.48 -37.14 -35.42
CA LEU A 177 3.34 -37.98 -35.05
C LEU A 177 2.09 -37.63 -35.86
N VAL A 178 1.84 -36.34 -36.10
CA VAL A 178 0.75 -35.87 -36.96
C VAL A 178 0.98 -36.29 -38.42
N ASP A 179 2.22 -36.19 -38.92
CA ASP A 179 2.55 -36.62 -40.28
C ASP A 179 2.39 -38.14 -40.47
N LEU A 180 2.73 -38.96 -39.46
CA LEU A 180 2.49 -40.41 -39.48
C LEU A 180 1.01 -40.77 -39.38
N GLU A 181 0.22 -40.00 -38.61
CA GLU A 181 -1.23 -40.18 -38.52
C GLU A 181 -1.92 -39.82 -39.85
N TYR A 182 -1.40 -38.80 -40.54
CA TYR A 182 -1.84 -38.42 -41.88
C TYR A 182 -1.43 -39.43 -42.95
N GLN A 183 -0.22 -39.98 -42.90
CA GLN A 183 0.19 -41.08 -43.77
C GLN A 183 -0.65 -42.33 -43.55
N LYS A 184 -0.92 -42.68 -42.29
CA LYS A 184 -1.79 -43.82 -41.97
C LYS A 184 -3.20 -43.62 -42.52
N TYR A 185 -3.73 -42.39 -42.47
CA TYR A 185 -5.01 -42.02 -43.10
C TYR A 185 -4.99 -42.22 -44.63
N LEU A 186 -3.92 -41.79 -45.30
CA LEU A 186 -3.72 -42.00 -46.74
C LEU A 186 -3.59 -43.48 -47.10
N ASP A 187 -2.84 -44.26 -46.33
CA ASP A 187 -2.69 -45.71 -46.52
C ASP A 187 -4.03 -46.44 -46.32
N THR A 188 -4.87 -46.01 -45.36
CA THR A 188 -6.25 -46.54 -45.23
C THR A 188 -7.20 -46.09 -46.34
N SER A 189 -6.86 -45.04 -47.11
CA SER A 189 -7.70 -44.54 -48.20
C SER A 189 -7.43 -45.21 -49.55
N GLU A 190 -6.31 -45.93 -49.69
CA GLU A 190 -5.92 -46.62 -50.94
C GLU A 190 -6.35 -48.10 -50.99
N SER A 191 -6.85 -48.67 -49.88
CA SER A 191 -7.42 -50.03 -49.85
C SER A 191 -8.95 -50.02 -49.77
N GLU A 192 -9.55 -50.05 -50.96
CA GLU A 192 -10.87 -50.57 -51.36
C GLU A 192 -12.18 -50.04 -50.73
N THR A 193 -12.99 -49.49 -51.63
CA THR A 193 -14.45 -49.63 -51.78
C THR A 193 -15.26 -50.31 -50.67
N GLY A 194 -16.17 -49.52 -50.07
CA GLY A 194 -17.46 -50.00 -49.55
C GLY A 194 -17.55 -50.15 -48.03
N GLY A 195 -18.44 -49.37 -47.41
CA GLY A 195 -18.95 -49.66 -46.06
C GLY A 195 -18.79 -48.53 -45.06
N ALA A 196 -19.92 -47.88 -44.74
CA ALA A 196 -20.00 -46.82 -43.75
C ALA A 196 -19.79 -47.32 -42.31
N SER A 197 -19.44 -46.36 -41.45
CA SER A 197 -19.56 -46.33 -39.99
C SER A 197 -18.49 -47.04 -39.14
N SER A 198 -17.69 -46.24 -38.43
CA SER A 198 -17.65 -46.33 -36.97
C SER A 198 -16.97 -45.08 -36.40
N VAL A 199 -17.78 -44.32 -35.66
CA VAL A 199 -17.40 -43.11 -34.95
C VAL A 199 -16.61 -43.54 -33.70
N ASN A 200 -15.29 -43.66 -33.81
CA ASN A 200 -14.44 -43.73 -32.62
C ASN A 200 -14.09 -42.31 -32.16
N GLN A 201 -15.07 -41.67 -31.50
CA GLN A 201 -14.82 -40.53 -30.63
C GLN A 201 -13.89 -40.98 -29.50
N SER A 202 -12.65 -40.54 -29.54
CA SER A 202 -11.69 -40.77 -28.46
C SER A 202 -12.16 -40.04 -27.20
N LEU A 203 -12.60 -40.83 -26.22
CA LEU A 203 -13.07 -40.46 -24.88
C LEU A 203 -11.93 -39.95 -23.97
N HIS A 204 -11.19 -38.95 -24.42
CA HIS A 204 -10.17 -38.26 -23.61
C HIS A 204 -10.29 -36.73 -23.71
N SER A 205 -11.42 -36.17 -23.28
CA SER A 205 -11.45 -34.76 -22.83
C SER A 205 -12.34 -34.49 -21.62
N ILE A 206 -13.02 -35.51 -21.07
CA ILE A 206 -13.89 -35.34 -19.91
C ILE A 206 -13.15 -35.82 -18.66
N LYS A 207 -12.22 -35.00 -18.16
CA LYS A 207 -11.86 -34.96 -16.73
C LYS A 207 -11.04 -33.68 -16.45
N SER A 208 -11.56 -32.91 -15.50
CA SER A 208 -10.99 -31.72 -14.85
C SER A 208 -11.29 -30.32 -15.42
N ASP A 209 -12.53 -30.02 -15.79
CA ASP A 209 -12.98 -28.61 -15.92
C ASP A 209 -14.25 -28.27 -15.12
N VAL A 210 -14.61 -29.11 -14.15
CA VAL A 210 -15.67 -28.81 -13.17
C VAL A 210 -15.00 -28.31 -11.89
N LEU A 211 -15.31 -27.08 -11.48
CA LEU A 211 -14.86 -26.34 -10.28
C LEU A 211 -13.62 -25.43 -10.38
N LYS A 212 -13.32 -24.85 -11.54
CA LYS A 212 -12.68 -23.52 -11.55
C LYS A 212 -13.61 -22.54 -12.23
N ALA A 213 -14.37 -21.80 -11.42
CA ALA A 213 -15.08 -20.61 -11.88
C ALA A 213 -14.12 -19.80 -12.77
N LYS A 214 -14.44 -19.69 -14.07
CA LYS A 214 -13.71 -18.83 -15.00
C LYS A 214 -13.82 -17.42 -14.44
N ARG A 215 -12.82 -16.98 -13.66
CA ARG A 215 -12.74 -15.61 -13.12
C ARG A 215 -12.86 -14.67 -14.33
N LYS A 216 -14.01 -14.01 -14.47
CA LYS A 216 -14.21 -13.00 -15.52
C LYS A 216 -13.08 -11.98 -15.34
N LYS A 217 -12.22 -11.84 -16.35
CA LYS A 217 -11.16 -10.83 -16.33
C LYS A 217 -11.83 -9.47 -16.49
N VAL A 218 -12.18 -8.83 -15.38
CA VAL A 218 -12.68 -7.45 -15.42
C VAL A 218 -11.50 -6.54 -15.75
N PRO A 219 -11.63 -5.63 -16.74
CA PRO A 219 -10.58 -4.68 -17.07
C PRO A 219 -10.34 -3.73 -15.89
N LEU A 220 -9.07 -3.56 -15.50
CA LEU A 220 -8.68 -2.57 -14.49
C LEU A 220 -8.67 -1.18 -15.11
N TYR A 221 -9.31 -0.22 -14.45
CA TYR A 221 -9.33 1.17 -14.88
C TYR A 221 -8.32 2.01 -14.09
N PHE A 222 -7.45 2.70 -14.81
CA PHE A 222 -6.43 3.57 -14.23
C PHE A 222 -6.82 5.05 -14.37
N ASN A 223 -6.42 5.87 -13.39
CA ASN A 223 -6.68 7.30 -13.41
C ASN A 223 -5.90 8.01 -14.55
N SER A 224 -6.24 9.27 -14.83
CA SER A 224 -5.56 10.08 -15.87
C SER A 224 -4.05 10.16 -15.62
N PHE A 225 -3.65 10.40 -14.38
CA PHE A 225 -2.24 10.49 -13.96
C PHE A 225 -1.45 9.22 -14.25
N ALA A 226 -1.95 8.06 -13.82
CA ALA A 226 -1.33 6.76 -14.07
C ALA A 226 -1.20 6.45 -15.56
N ARG A 227 -2.21 6.82 -16.37
CA ARG A 227 -2.15 6.67 -17.83
C ARG A 227 -1.09 7.58 -18.46
N ALA A 228 -1.00 8.84 -18.03
CA ALA A 228 0.03 9.78 -18.49
C ALA A 228 1.44 9.30 -18.12
N HIS A 229 1.63 8.85 -16.88
CA HIS A 229 2.90 8.32 -16.40
C HIS A 229 3.30 7.03 -17.16
N LYS A 230 2.35 6.12 -17.41
CA LYS A 230 2.60 4.91 -18.22
C LYS A 230 3.05 5.26 -19.64
N LYS A 231 2.44 6.27 -20.28
CA LYS A 231 2.86 6.77 -21.62
C LYS A 231 4.28 7.36 -21.59
N LYS A 232 4.63 8.12 -20.55
CA LYS A 232 5.98 8.68 -20.38
C LYS A 232 7.01 7.57 -20.19
N VAL A 233 6.71 6.60 -19.34
CA VAL A 233 7.57 5.44 -19.07
C VAL A 233 7.83 4.61 -20.32
N THR A 234 6.80 4.35 -21.14
CA THR A 234 6.99 3.59 -22.39
C THR A 234 7.86 4.35 -23.37
N LYS A 235 7.69 5.67 -23.50
CA LYS A 235 8.56 6.53 -24.34
C LYS A 235 10.02 6.49 -23.87
N ASP A 236 10.25 6.65 -22.57
CA ASP A 236 11.61 6.66 -22.01
C ASP A 236 12.27 5.28 -22.08
N SER A 237 11.51 4.21 -21.92
CA SER A 237 12.04 2.83 -21.95
C SER A 237 12.67 2.43 -23.28
N ARG A 238 12.28 3.10 -24.39
CA ARG A 238 12.87 2.88 -25.71
C ARG A 238 14.34 3.32 -25.78
N LYS A 239 14.74 4.28 -24.94
CA LYS A 239 16.10 4.85 -24.92
C LYS A 239 17.04 4.13 -23.95
N ILE A 240 16.55 3.14 -23.20
CA ILE A 240 17.25 2.62 -22.02
C ILE A 240 17.48 1.11 -22.16
N PRO A 241 18.68 0.59 -21.85
CA PRO A 241 18.95 -0.85 -21.84
C PRO A 241 18.02 -1.64 -20.92
N ARG A 242 17.52 -2.80 -21.37
CA ARG A 242 16.57 -3.66 -20.64
C ARG A 242 17.03 -4.02 -19.22
N LYS A 243 18.34 -4.20 -19.00
CA LYS A 243 18.92 -4.53 -17.68
C LYS A 243 18.62 -3.46 -16.61
N ARG A 244 18.51 -2.18 -17.01
CA ARG A 244 18.22 -1.07 -16.08
C ARG A 244 16.72 -0.84 -15.86
N HIS A 245 15.84 -1.52 -16.60
CA HIS A 245 14.39 -1.28 -16.52
C HIS A 245 13.82 -1.58 -15.13
N ALA A 246 14.31 -2.62 -14.45
CA ALA A 246 13.80 -3.00 -13.13
C ALA A 246 14.10 -1.94 -12.05
N ILE A 247 15.36 -1.49 -11.97
CA ILE A 247 15.83 -0.47 -11.01
C ILE A 247 15.10 0.85 -11.27
N LEU A 248 15.04 1.29 -12.52
CA LEU A 248 14.37 2.54 -12.89
C LEU A 248 12.86 2.46 -12.69
N ARG A 249 12.24 1.29 -12.89
CA ARG A 249 10.83 1.09 -12.58
C ARG A 249 10.57 1.29 -11.09
N GLN A 250 11.41 0.71 -10.23
CA GLN A 250 11.28 0.86 -8.78
C GLN A 250 11.45 2.34 -8.37
N ALA A 251 12.54 2.98 -8.80
CA ALA A 251 12.80 4.39 -8.51
C ALA A 251 11.68 5.34 -8.98
N ARG A 252 11.04 5.02 -10.12
CA ARG A 252 9.88 5.77 -10.63
C ARG A 252 8.62 5.54 -9.79
N LEU A 253 8.38 4.31 -9.36
CA LEU A 253 7.26 4.01 -8.46
C LEU A 253 7.44 4.73 -7.12
N ASP A 254 8.66 4.72 -6.58
CA ASP A 254 8.97 5.42 -5.33
C ASP A 254 8.83 6.94 -5.49
N ARG A 255 9.18 7.49 -6.66
CA ARG A 255 8.91 8.90 -6.98
C ARG A 255 7.41 9.20 -7.06
N HIS A 256 6.64 8.37 -7.77
CA HIS A 256 5.19 8.52 -7.87
C HIS A 256 4.49 8.36 -6.52
N ARG A 257 5.04 7.60 -5.58
CA ARG A 257 4.47 7.49 -4.23
C ARG A 257 4.58 8.78 -3.40
N LYS A 258 5.51 9.66 -3.77
CA LYS A 258 5.75 10.94 -3.08
C LYS A 258 4.97 12.10 -3.67
N THR A 259 4.41 11.95 -4.87
CA THR A 259 3.62 13.00 -5.51
C THR A 259 2.20 13.02 -4.95
N ALA A 260 1.57 14.19 -4.93
CA ALA A 260 0.16 14.38 -4.56
C ALA A 260 -0.84 13.46 -5.32
N GLU A 261 -0.46 12.90 -6.47
CA GLU A 261 -1.25 11.94 -7.27
C GLU A 261 -1.42 10.56 -6.60
N HIS A 262 -0.67 10.25 -5.54
CA HIS A 262 -0.74 8.97 -4.84
C HIS A 262 -1.09 9.16 -3.38
N LEU A 263 -2.29 8.69 -3.00
CA LEU A 263 -2.77 8.78 -1.64
C LEU A 263 -1.92 7.94 -0.67
N THR A 264 -1.40 8.62 0.36
CA THR A 264 -0.71 8.01 1.52
C THR A 264 -1.19 8.68 2.81
N MET A 265 -0.81 8.11 3.96
CA MET A 265 -1.10 8.70 5.27
C MET A 265 -0.63 10.16 5.39
N GLN A 266 0.54 10.46 4.83
CA GLN A 266 1.09 11.82 4.82
C GLN A 266 0.21 12.78 4.03
N HIS A 267 -0.43 12.33 2.93
CA HIS A 267 -1.34 13.16 2.17
C HIS A 267 -2.65 13.43 2.92
N VAL A 268 -3.15 12.47 3.71
CA VAL A 268 -4.30 12.69 4.60
C VAL A 268 -3.98 13.80 5.61
N MET A 269 -2.81 13.74 6.25
CA MET A 269 -2.36 14.80 7.15
C MET A 269 -2.10 16.12 6.42
N ALA A 270 -1.62 16.07 5.18
CA ALA A 270 -1.39 17.26 4.37
C ALA A 270 -2.69 17.96 3.95
N VAL A 271 -3.79 17.21 3.73
CA VAL A 271 -5.14 17.76 3.52
C VAL A 271 -5.63 18.47 4.77
N ILE A 272 -5.42 17.89 5.95
CA ILE A 272 -5.72 18.51 7.25
C ILE A 272 -4.93 19.82 7.40
N ASN A 273 -3.62 19.78 7.20
CA ASN A 273 -2.80 20.99 7.28
C ASN A 273 -3.23 22.05 6.26
N LEU A 274 -3.60 21.66 5.05
CA LEU A 274 -4.10 22.58 4.04
C LEU A 274 -5.41 23.25 4.47
N ALA A 275 -6.37 22.49 5.00
CA ALA A 275 -7.62 23.05 5.50
C ALA A 275 -7.37 24.01 6.68
N LEU A 276 -6.44 23.71 7.59
CA LEU A 276 -6.09 24.62 8.70
C LEU A 276 -5.56 25.96 8.16
N ARG A 277 -4.78 25.91 7.07
CA ARG A 277 -4.27 27.11 6.41
C ARG A 277 -5.36 27.90 5.69
N VAL A 278 -6.27 27.22 5.00
CA VAL A 278 -7.39 27.87 4.29
C VAL A 278 -8.34 28.58 5.26
N ASN A 279 -8.54 28.02 6.46
CA ASN A 279 -9.39 28.60 7.50
C ASN A 279 -8.67 29.63 8.42
N ASP A 280 -7.43 30.01 8.11
CA ASP A 280 -6.60 30.89 8.94
C ASP A 280 -6.54 30.48 10.44
N GLU A 281 -6.41 29.18 10.68
CA GLU A 281 -6.35 28.64 12.04
C GLU A 281 -5.02 28.98 12.73
N LYS A 282 -5.05 29.11 14.06
CA LYS A 282 -3.84 29.35 14.88
C LYS A 282 -2.99 28.10 15.12
N ILE A 283 -3.39 26.95 14.57
CA ILE A 283 -2.69 25.66 14.65
C ILE A 283 -1.78 25.52 13.41
N PHE A 284 -0.47 25.64 13.61
CA PHE A 284 0.51 25.61 12.52
C PHE A 284 1.10 24.21 12.33
N LEU A 285 1.94 24.06 11.30
CA LEU A 285 2.53 22.76 10.97
C LEU A 285 3.43 22.24 12.11
N SER A 286 4.16 23.11 12.81
CA SER A 286 4.91 22.71 14.01
C SER A 286 4.00 22.16 15.12
N ASP A 287 2.81 22.72 15.30
CA ASP A 287 1.82 22.23 16.27
C ASP A 287 1.34 20.83 15.93
N ILE A 288 1.01 20.57 14.66
CA ILE A 288 0.60 19.23 14.21
C ILE A 288 1.69 18.21 14.54
N LEU A 289 2.95 18.53 14.23
CA LEU A 289 4.07 17.62 14.52
C LEU A 289 4.24 17.40 16.03
N ARG A 290 4.13 18.47 16.83
CA ARG A 290 4.17 18.40 18.29
C ARG A 290 3.05 17.51 18.82
N PHE A 291 1.82 17.71 18.37
CA PHE A 291 0.66 16.90 18.74
C PHE A 291 0.80 15.43 18.35
N GLN A 292 1.46 15.13 17.23
CA GLN A 292 1.80 13.75 16.86
C GLN A 292 2.84 13.14 17.82
N THR A 293 3.83 13.92 18.24
CA THR A 293 4.89 13.44 19.16
C THR A 293 4.39 13.26 20.58
N GLU A 294 3.56 14.18 21.07
CA GLU A 294 2.96 14.18 22.41
C GLU A 294 1.79 13.20 22.53
N GLY A 295 1.25 12.73 21.41
CA GLY A 295 0.15 11.76 21.38
C GLY A 295 -1.24 12.38 21.48
N HIS A 296 -1.36 13.69 21.30
CA HIS A 296 -2.64 14.39 21.17
C HIS A 296 -3.35 14.07 19.85
N ILE A 297 -2.59 13.78 18.79
CA ILE A 297 -3.11 13.24 17.52
C ILE A 297 -2.68 11.79 17.37
N SER A 298 -3.66 10.93 17.18
CA SER A 298 -3.47 9.48 17.13
C SER A 298 -2.83 9.02 15.82
N THR A 299 -1.51 8.89 15.79
CA THR A 299 -0.77 8.42 14.61
C THR A 299 -0.29 6.98 14.71
N LYS A 300 0.06 6.53 15.92
CA LYS A 300 0.61 5.19 16.21
C LYS A 300 -0.48 4.15 16.42
N LYS A 301 -1.50 4.50 17.20
CA LYS A 301 -2.71 3.70 17.44
C LYS A 301 -3.82 4.31 16.60
N LEU A 302 -4.38 3.54 15.67
CA LEU A 302 -5.48 3.99 14.81
C LEU A 302 -6.76 3.22 15.11
N ASP A 303 -6.70 2.26 16.03
CA ASP A 303 -7.71 1.22 16.27
C ASP A 303 -9.06 1.83 16.62
N HIS A 304 -9.06 2.90 17.42
CA HIS A 304 -10.26 3.63 17.84
C HIS A 304 -10.95 4.43 16.74
N PHE A 305 -10.33 4.61 15.56
CA PHE A 305 -10.99 5.24 14.42
C PHE A 305 -11.85 4.27 13.61
N PHE A 306 -11.67 2.97 13.79
CA PHE A 306 -12.38 1.93 13.05
C PHE A 306 -13.52 1.36 13.90
N PRO A 307 -14.60 0.86 13.26
CA PRO A 307 -15.67 0.16 13.98
C PRO A 307 -15.13 -1.12 14.64
N GLU A 308 -15.64 -1.47 15.83
CA GLU A 308 -15.18 -2.61 16.64
C GLU A 308 -15.24 -3.96 15.88
N ASP A 309 -16.20 -4.09 14.97
CA ASP A 309 -16.47 -5.31 14.21
C ASP A 309 -15.41 -5.61 13.13
N GLU A 310 -14.60 -4.63 12.72
CA GLU A 310 -13.61 -4.82 11.66
C GLU A 310 -12.20 -4.36 12.04
N PRO A 311 -11.21 -5.26 12.08
CA PRO A 311 -9.84 -4.90 12.46
C PRO A 311 -9.15 -4.06 11.39
N ILE A 312 -8.24 -3.18 11.84
CA ILE A 312 -7.43 -2.32 10.98
C ILE A 312 -6.70 -3.15 9.92
N PRO A 313 -6.64 -2.68 8.66
CA PRO A 313 -5.82 -3.33 7.66
C PRO A 313 -4.34 -3.38 8.10
N LYS A 314 -3.73 -4.56 8.08
CA LYS A 314 -2.31 -4.78 8.45
C LYS A 314 -1.30 -3.87 7.74
N ASP A 315 -1.67 -3.35 6.57
CA ASP A 315 -0.84 -2.41 5.82
C ASP A 315 -0.83 -1.00 6.45
N LEU A 316 -1.86 -0.62 7.19
CA LEU A 316 -1.95 0.65 7.91
C LEU A 316 -1.35 0.58 9.31
N SER A 317 -1.36 -0.59 9.96
CA SER A 317 -0.79 -0.76 11.31
C SER A 317 0.70 -0.43 11.38
N ASN A 318 1.44 -0.59 10.27
CA ASN A 318 2.87 -0.28 10.21
C ASN A 318 3.17 1.14 9.69
N CYS A 319 2.18 1.87 9.17
CA CYS A 319 2.38 3.20 8.59
C CYS A 319 2.55 4.31 9.63
N GLY A 320 2.14 4.10 10.88
CA GLY A 320 2.16 5.10 11.96
C GLY A 320 3.50 5.24 12.72
N ASN A 321 4.50 4.41 12.42
CA ASN A 321 5.67 4.28 13.30
C ASN A 321 6.75 5.36 13.12
N SER A 322 6.72 6.14 12.03
CA SER A 322 7.65 7.26 11.83
C SER A 322 6.90 8.58 11.91
N PRO A 323 7.34 9.53 12.75
CA PRO A 323 6.79 10.87 12.73
C PRO A 323 6.98 11.50 11.35
N SER A 324 6.03 12.34 10.95
CA SER A 324 6.15 13.11 9.72
C SER A 324 7.27 14.13 9.86
N LYS A 325 8.06 14.34 8.81
CA LYS A 325 9.06 15.43 8.81
C LYS A 325 8.38 16.71 8.36
N TYR A 326 8.73 17.84 8.98
CA TYR A 326 8.24 19.17 8.61
C TYR A 326 8.31 19.40 7.09
N GLU A 327 9.51 19.26 6.53
CA GLU A 327 9.73 19.50 5.10
C GLU A 327 8.86 18.60 4.22
N SER A 328 8.73 17.32 4.60
CA SER A 328 7.91 16.39 3.82
C SER A 328 6.44 16.76 3.84
N LEU A 329 5.91 17.16 5.00
CA LEU A 329 4.50 17.49 5.16
C LEU A 329 4.19 18.85 4.49
N TRP A 330 5.07 19.84 4.64
CA TRP A 330 4.97 21.13 3.94
C TRP A 330 4.99 20.99 2.41
N VAL A 331 5.89 20.17 1.86
CA VAL A 331 5.93 19.87 0.41
C VAL A 331 4.61 19.22 -0.02
N ALA A 332 4.12 18.21 0.72
CA ALA A 332 2.88 17.53 0.39
C ALA A 332 1.66 18.47 0.44
N THR A 333 1.58 19.35 1.44
CA THR A 333 0.52 20.36 1.56
C THR A 333 0.55 21.33 0.37
N SER A 334 1.74 21.80 0.00
CA SER A 334 1.90 22.70 -1.16
C SER A 334 1.51 22.03 -2.48
N GLU A 335 1.95 20.80 -2.71
CA GLU A 335 1.60 20.04 -3.92
C GLU A 335 0.08 19.76 -3.99
N LEU A 336 -0.55 19.51 -2.84
CA LEU A 336 -2.00 19.37 -2.75
C LEU A 336 -2.72 20.68 -3.06
N ALA A 337 -2.24 21.82 -2.55
CA ALA A 337 -2.84 23.12 -2.86
C ALA A 337 -2.91 23.37 -4.38
N HIS A 338 -1.86 23.02 -5.12
CA HIS A 338 -1.86 23.10 -6.58
C HIS A 338 -2.77 22.07 -7.25
N LEU A 339 -2.74 20.81 -6.79
CA LEU A 339 -3.57 19.75 -7.38
C LEU A 339 -5.07 20.05 -7.21
N LEU A 340 -5.43 20.67 -6.09
CA LEU A 340 -6.79 21.06 -5.75
C LEU A 340 -7.18 22.43 -6.30
N GLU A 341 -6.24 23.16 -6.91
CA GLU A 341 -6.46 24.50 -7.47
C GLU A 341 -7.02 25.47 -6.41
N VAL A 342 -6.49 25.41 -5.19
CA VAL A 342 -6.84 26.34 -4.12
C VAL A 342 -6.44 27.75 -4.55
N SER A 343 -7.44 28.63 -4.69
CA SER A 343 -7.27 29.97 -5.26
C SER A 343 -6.53 30.92 -4.31
N GLU A 344 -6.85 30.87 -3.03
CA GLU A 344 -6.36 31.81 -2.03
C GLU A 344 -6.10 31.07 -0.71
N ILE A 345 -4.96 31.38 -0.08
CA ILE A 345 -4.64 30.95 1.27
C ILE A 345 -4.33 32.22 2.06
N PRO A 346 -5.06 32.51 3.15
CA PRO A 346 -4.82 33.67 4.00
C PRO A 346 -3.37 33.77 4.47
N GLU A 347 -2.83 34.98 4.50
CA GLU A 347 -1.51 35.23 5.07
C GLU A 347 -1.58 35.25 6.59
N PRO A 348 -0.81 34.40 7.29
CA PRO A 348 -0.82 34.39 8.73
C PRO A 348 -0.13 35.65 9.27
N ASN A 349 -0.60 36.13 10.42
CA ASN A 349 0.04 37.23 11.13
C ASN A 349 1.43 36.82 11.65
N ILE A 350 2.48 37.23 10.92
CA ILE A 350 3.86 36.87 11.25
C ILE A 350 4.35 37.50 12.57
N VAL A 351 3.79 38.65 12.95
CA VAL A 351 4.10 39.31 14.23
C VAL A 351 3.55 38.50 15.40
N GLU A 352 2.33 37.98 15.28
CA GLU A 352 1.78 37.06 16.29
C GLU A 352 2.59 35.77 16.39
N LEU A 353 3.05 35.22 15.26
CA LEU A 353 3.93 34.06 15.25
C LEU A 353 5.26 34.33 15.96
N ILE A 354 5.88 35.49 15.73
CA ILE A 354 7.12 35.89 16.44
C ILE A 354 6.88 35.93 17.94
N ARG A 355 5.84 36.66 18.38
CA ARG A 355 5.52 36.79 19.81
C ARG A 355 5.29 35.43 20.43
N ARG A 356 4.49 34.60 19.77
CA ARG A 356 4.20 33.24 20.19
C ARG A 356 5.47 32.42 20.37
N TYR A 357 6.38 32.40 19.38
CA TYR A 357 7.62 31.64 19.51
C TYR A 357 8.56 32.18 20.57
N CYS A 358 8.64 33.51 20.74
CA CYS A 358 9.37 34.09 21.86
C CYS A 358 8.79 33.63 23.21
N THR A 359 7.47 33.56 23.34
CA THR A 359 6.81 33.04 24.55
C THR A 359 7.07 31.55 24.74
N ASP A 360 6.89 30.73 23.70
CA ASP A 360 7.10 29.28 23.74
C ASP A 360 8.55 28.92 24.12
N LEU A 361 9.51 29.73 23.68
CA LEU A 361 10.95 29.58 23.98
C LEU A 361 11.41 30.34 25.23
N GLN A 362 10.50 31.02 25.95
CA GLN A 362 10.79 31.83 27.13
C GLN A 362 11.88 32.88 26.91
N LEU A 363 11.89 33.48 25.72
CA LEU A 363 12.85 34.51 25.34
C LEU A 363 12.48 35.86 25.99
N PRO A 364 13.48 36.70 26.34
CA PRO A 364 13.24 38.06 26.82
C PRO A 364 12.32 38.87 25.89
N THR A 365 11.37 39.62 26.48
CA THR A 365 10.37 40.42 25.75
C THR A 365 10.99 41.37 24.72
N GLY A 366 12.20 41.88 25.00
CA GLY A 366 12.94 42.72 24.07
C GLY A 366 13.20 42.06 22.71
N ILE A 367 13.45 40.74 22.68
CA ILE A 367 13.73 40.01 21.43
C ILE A 367 12.53 40.06 20.49
N ALA A 368 11.32 39.84 21.01
CA ALA A 368 10.09 39.96 20.21
C ALA A 368 9.95 41.37 19.61
N LEU A 369 10.17 42.41 20.42
CA LEU A 369 10.08 43.80 19.99
C LEU A 369 11.07 44.15 18.87
N TYR A 370 12.32 43.68 18.96
CA TYR A 370 13.30 43.88 17.89
C TYR A 370 13.00 43.06 16.63
N ALA A 371 12.51 41.82 16.78
CA ALA A 371 12.12 40.98 15.65
C ALA A 371 10.93 41.56 14.88
N GLU A 372 9.93 42.10 15.58
CA GLU A 372 8.79 42.80 14.97
C GLU A 372 9.23 44.01 14.16
N ARG A 373 10.12 44.85 14.73
CA ARG A 373 10.68 46.01 14.03
C ARG A 373 11.48 45.60 12.80
N MET A 374 12.27 44.53 12.90
CA MET A 374 13.06 44.05 11.78
C MET A 374 12.17 43.55 10.62
N ILE A 375 11.09 42.83 10.93
CA ILE A 375 10.10 42.46 9.90
C ILE A 375 9.42 43.69 9.30
N ALA A 376 9.10 44.70 10.11
CA ALA A 376 8.51 45.94 9.60
C ALA A 376 9.45 46.69 8.65
N LEU A 377 10.76 46.66 8.90
CA LEU A 377 11.79 47.27 8.04
C LEU A 377 12.01 46.49 6.73
N SER A 378 11.90 45.16 6.78
CA SER A 378 12.11 44.28 5.63
C SER A 378 11.04 43.18 5.59
N PRO A 379 9.81 43.50 5.13
CA PRO A 379 8.70 42.56 5.15
C PRO A 379 8.97 41.37 4.22
N PRO A 380 8.84 40.12 4.71
CA PRO A 380 9.05 38.96 3.87
C PRO A 380 7.87 38.73 2.92
N LYS A 381 8.11 38.11 1.75
CA LYS A 381 7.03 37.70 0.84
C LYS A 381 6.20 36.55 1.44
N LEU A 382 4.98 36.81 1.89
CA LEU A 382 4.09 35.81 2.52
C LEU A 382 2.94 35.35 1.60
N THR A 383 2.79 35.97 0.43
CA THR A 383 1.74 35.63 -0.52
C THR A 383 1.91 34.20 -1.04
N PHE A 384 0.84 33.40 -0.94
CA PHE A 384 0.71 32.20 -1.75
C PHE A 384 0.05 32.57 -3.08
N GLU A 385 0.74 32.27 -4.18
CA GLU A 385 0.24 32.54 -5.53
C GLU A 385 0.15 31.20 -6.27
N SER A 386 -0.86 31.03 -7.11
CA SER A 386 -1.13 29.75 -7.79
C SER A 386 0.02 29.26 -8.69
N TRP A 387 0.90 30.16 -9.14
CA TRP A 387 2.10 29.82 -9.91
C TRP A 387 3.32 29.46 -9.04
N ASN A 388 3.32 29.82 -7.76
CA ASN A 388 4.42 29.48 -6.85
C ASN A 388 4.29 28.03 -6.45
N ARG A 389 5.21 27.18 -6.92
CA ARG A 389 5.20 25.73 -6.67
C ARG A 389 5.03 25.31 -5.20
N TYR A 390 5.44 26.17 -4.26
CA TYR A 390 5.42 25.89 -2.84
C TYR A 390 4.87 27.07 -2.05
N MET A 391 4.13 26.79 -0.99
CA MET A 391 3.66 27.80 -0.04
C MET A 391 4.83 28.42 0.71
N PRO A 392 4.80 29.73 1.05
CA PRO A 392 5.82 30.33 1.91
C PRO A 392 5.96 29.59 3.24
N ARG A 393 7.20 29.43 3.71
CA ARG A 393 7.49 28.82 5.02
C ARG A 393 7.30 29.86 6.13
N TYR A 394 6.06 30.14 6.50
CA TYR A 394 5.69 31.18 7.47
C TYR A 394 6.46 31.06 8.78
N GLU A 395 6.43 29.88 9.39
CA GLU A 395 7.07 29.60 10.69
C GLU A 395 8.59 29.74 10.62
N ALA A 396 9.20 29.25 9.54
CA ALA A 396 10.64 29.39 9.33
C ALA A 396 11.07 30.86 9.17
N LYS A 397 10.22 31.70 8.57
CA LYS A 397 10.47 33.14 8.42
C LYS A 397 10.36 33.88 9.75
N ALA A 398 9.36 33.55 10.57
CA ALA A 398 9.24 34.09 11.93
C ALA A 398 10.45 33.70 12.78
N MET A 399 10.84 32.42 12.76
CA MET A 399 12.02 31.93 13.49
C MET A 399 13.32 32.53 12.98
N ALA A 400 13.47 32.71 11.66
CA ALA A 400 14.64 33.38 11.10
C ALA A 400 14.77 34.82 11.63
N ALA A 401 13.65 35.54 11.78
CA ALA A 401 13.67 36.88 12.35
C ALA A 401 14.15 36.88 13.81
N ILE A 402 13.64 35.95 14.63
CA ILE A 402 14.06 35.79 16.03
C ILE A 402 15.57 35.49 16.11
N ILE A 403 16.05 34.51 15.33
CA ILE A 403 17.46 34.10 15.32
C ILE A 403 18.37 35.25 14.90
N MET A 404 17.99 36.01 13.87
CA MET A 404 18.76 37.16 13.40
C MET A 404 18.89 38.24 14.48
N VAL A 405 17.81 38.52 15.22
CA VAL A 405 17.84 39.48 16.34
C VAL A 405 18.76 38.98 17.45
N MET A 406 18.66 37.70 17.81
CA MET A 406 19.55 37.12 18.82
C MET A 406 21.02 37.18 18.39
N LYS A 407 21.31 36.93 17.12
CA LYS A 407 22.65 37.08 16.54
C LYS A 407 23.18 38.50 16.69
N ILE A 408 22.36 39.51 16.40
CA ILE A 408 22.75 40.92 16.48
C ILE A 408 22.95 41.36 17.94
N LEU A 409 22.05 40.98 18.84
CA LEU A 409 22.07 41.44 20.23
C LEU A 409 23.10 40.73 21.10
N PHE A 410 23.33 39.43 20.88
CA PHE A 410 24.18 38.61 21.73
C PHE A 410 25.47 38.14 21.05
N GLY A 411 25.67 38.44 19.76
CA GLY A 411 26.82 37.92 19.02
C GLY A 411 26.77 36.41 18.89
N LEU A 412 25.66 35.85 18.39
CA LEU A 412 25.55 34.40 18.19
C LEU A 412 26.24 33.95 16.88
N ASP A 413 27.54 34.20 16.78
CA ASP A 413 28.39 33.89 15.62
C ASP A 413 29.35 32.71 15.86
N GLY A 414 29.31 32.12 17.06
CA GLY A 414 30.19 31.04 17.51
C GLY A 414 31.61 31.47 17.91
N VAL A 415 32.00 32.73 17.64
CA VAL A 415 33.29 33.31 18.07
C VAL A 415 33.08 34.12 19.35
N THR A 416 32.18 35.11 19.31
CA THR A 416 31.92 35.96 20.47
C THR A 416 31.32 35.18 21.64
N GLU A 417 30.54 34.14 21.39
CA GLU A 417 30.05 33.23 22.43
C GLU A 417 31.19 32.55 23.19
N CYS A 418 32.20 32.04 22.47
CA CYS A 418 33.37 31.40 23.07
C CYS A 418 34.22 32.39 23.86
N GLU A 419 34.40 33.60 23.33
CA GLU A 419 35.13 34.67 24.03
C GLU A 419 34.42 35.08 25.33
N ILE A 420 33.10 35.29 25.28
CA ILE A 420 32.29 35.64 26.46
C ILE A 420 32.37 34.51 27.51
N SER A 421 32.26 33.25 27.09
CA SER A 421 32.39 32.10 28.00
C SER A 421 33.77 32.07 28.67
N HIS A 422 34.84 32.29 27.89
CA HIS A 422 36.19 32.29 28.43
C HIS A 422 36.42 33.41 29.45
N VAL A 423 35.91 34.61 29.18
CA VAL A 423 35.97 35.74 30.11
C VAL A 423 35.21 35.42 31.40
N ILE A 424 34.03 34.82 31.30
CA ILE A 424 33.24 34.41 32.47
C ILE A 424 33.96 33.35 33.29
N ASP A 425 34.61 32.37 32.65
CA ASP A 425 35.39 31.33 33.33
C ASP A 425 36.56 31.93 34.12
N ILE A 426 37.20 32.99 33.60
CA ILE A 426 38.26 33.72 34.31
C ILE A 426 37.69 34.49 35.51
N ILE A 427 36.50 35.08 35.39
CA ILE A 427 35.87 35.87 36.46
C ILE A 427 35.37 34.96 37.61
N ASN A 428 34.98 33.73 37.31
CA ASN A 428 34.46 32.78 38.29
C ASN A 428 35.55 31.96 39.01
N GLN A 429 36.82 32.12 38.63
CA GLN A 429 37.99 31.62 39.36
C GLN A 429 38.44 32.64 40.41
#